data_AF-A0A4P8L528-F1
#
_entry.id   AF-A0A4P8L528-F1
#
_cell.length_a   1.000
_cell.length_b   1.000
_cell.length_c   1.000
_cell.angle_alpha   90.00
_cell.angle_beta   90.00
_cell.angle_gamma   90.00
#
_symmetry.space_group_name_H-M   'P 1'
#
loop_
_entity.id
_entity.type
_entity.pdbx_description
1 polymer ?
#
loop_
_entity_poly.entity_id
_entity_poly.type
_entity_poly.pdbx_seq_one_letter_code
_entity_poly.pdbx_strand_id
1 'polypeptide(L)'
;MISLNATLIVQVALFLGLLFVLNRLMIQPIHRLILEREQHLRDLRNQLQSFHEQLAQTSRDIQRRLKRAEQEAREVQAGMRRDANRQADEMMAAVQEQVVAFRQKVRQDVLQELEKARKQLRKQAESLSLEITTKVLGRRV
;
A
#
# COMPACT_ATOMS: atom_id res chain seq x y z
N MET A 1 10.45 -16.75 -98.79
CA MET A 1 9.81 -15.43 -98.61
C MET A 1 8.69 -15.61 -97.61
N ILE A 2 8.65 -14.78 -96.56
CA ILE A 2 7.55 -14.80 -95.59
C ILE A 2 6.33 -14.25 -96.34
N SER A 3 5.54 -15.12 -96.95
CA SER A 3 4.25 -14.74 -97.49
C SER A 3 3.34 -14.45 -96.30
N LEU A 4 2.95 -13.17 -96.19
CA LEU A 4 2.02 -12.69 -95.18
C LEU A 4 0.64 -13.29 -95.46
N ASN A 5 0.44 -14.53 -95.02
CA ASN A 5 -0.79 -15.29 -95.24
C ASN A 5 -1.74 -15.10 -94.05
N ALA A 6 -3.04 -15.28 -94.28
CA ALA A 6 -4.07 -15.24 -93.23
C ALA A 6 -3.74 -16.15 -92.03
N THR A 7 -2.98 -17.23 -92.24
CA THR A 7 -2.49 -18.14 -91.21
C THR A 7 -1.59 -17.46 -90.16
N LEU A 8 -0.77 -16.48 -90.56
CA LEU A 8 0.07 -15.71 -89.64
C LEU A 8 -0.80 -14.86 -88.71
N ILE A 9 -1.85 -14.24 -89.25
CA ILE A 9 -2.81 -13.44 -88.48
C ILE A 9 -3.55 -14.33 -87.47
N VAL A 10 -3.99 -15.52 -87.91
CA VAL A 10 -4.63 -16.51 -87.03
C VAL A 10 -3.67 -16.99 -85.93
N GLN A 11 -2.40 -17.24 -86.25
CA GLN A 11 -1.39 -17.65 -85.27
C GLN A 11 -1.10 -16.55 -84.23
N VAL A 12 -1.03 -15.29 -84.65
CA VAL A 12 -0.87 -14.15 -83.73
C VAL A 12 -2.10 -14.00 -82.84
N ALA A 13 -3.30 -14.12 -83.39
CA ALA A 13 -4.54 -14.07 -82.61
C ALA A 13 -4.59 -15.20 -81.56
N LEU A 14 -4.18 -16.42 -81.93
CA LEU A 14 -4.11 -17.56 -81.01
C LEU A 14 -3.06 -17.35 -79.92
N PHE A 15 -1.88 -16.82 -80.26
CA PHE A 15 -0.83 -16.50 -79.30
C PHE A 15 -1.28 -15.42 -78.31
N LEU A 16 -1.95 -14.36 -78.78
CA LEU A 16 -2.50 -13.32 -77.92
C LEU A 16 -3.63 -13.88 -77.03
N GLY A 17 -4.48 -14.76 -77.56
CA GLY A 17 -5.50 -15.47 -76.78
C GLY A 17 -4.88 -16.33 -75.68
N LEU A 18 -3.83 -17.11 -75.99
CA LEU A 18 -3.10 -17.92 -75.03
C LEU A 18 -2.43 -17.05 -73.96
N LEU A 19 -1.79 -15.94 -74.35
CA LEU A 19 -1.16 -15.00 -73.43
C LEU A 19 -2.19 -14.39 -72.49
N PHE A 20 -3.37 -14.02 -72.99
CA PHE A 20 -4.46 -13.52 -72.17
C PHE A 20 -4.93 -14.56 -71.14
N VAL A 21 -5.15 -15.80 -71.57
CA VAL A 21 -5.54 -16.91 -70.68
C VAL A 21 -4.45 -17.16 -69.63
N LEU A 22 -3.17 -17.23 -70.03
CA LEU A 22 -2.06 -17.47 -69.13
C LEU A 22 -1.86 -16.33 -68.13
N ASN A 23 -2.02 -15.07 -68.56
CA ASN A 23 -1.96 -13.92 -67.69
C ASN A 23 -3.08 -13.95 -66.64
N ARG A 24 -4.30 -14.30 -67.05
CA ARG A 24 -5.46 -14.40 -66.17
C ARG A 24 -5.35 -15.58 -65.20
N LEU A 25 -4.86 -16.73 -65.66
CA LEU A 25 -4.88 -17.99 -64.92
C LEU A 25 -3.62 -18.25 -64.08
N MET A 26 -2.45 -17.77 -64.49
CA MET A 26 -1.18 -17.99 -63.76
C MET A 26 -0.56 -16.71 -63.22
N ILE A 27 -0.31 -15.70 -64.07
CA ILE A 27 0.51 -14.54 -63.68
C ILE A 27 -0.16 -13.74 -62.56
N GLN A 28 -1.45 -13.42 -62.74
CA GLN A 28 -2.27 -12.71 -61.75
C GLN A 28 -2.33 -13.42 -60.38
N PRO A 29 -2.72 -14.72 -60.27
CA PRO A 29 -2.83 -15.37 -58.97
C PRO A 29 -1.48 -15.61 -58.30
N ILE A 30 -0.40 -15.91 -59.04
CA ILE A 30 0.94 -16.08 -58.46
C ILE A 30 1.42 -14.78 -57.84
N HIS A 31 1.26 -13.65 -58.54
CA HIS A 31 1.69 -12.36 -58.03
C HIS A 31 0.90 -11.94 -56.79
N ARG A 32 -0.42 -12.19 -56.78
CA ARG A 32 -1.28 -11.94 -55.60
C ARG A 32 -0.82 -12.75 -54.39
N LEU A 33 -0.52 -14.03 -54.56
CA LEU A 33 -0.06 -14.91 -53.48
C LEU A 33 1.28 -14.44 -52.88
N ILE A 34 2.21 -13.99 -53.73
CA ILE A 34 3.49 -13.46 -53.26
C ILE A 34 3.27 -12.18 -52.44
N LEU A 35 2.47 -11.24 -52.95
CA LEU A 35 2.14 -10.00 -52.24
C LEU A 35 1.43 -10.26 -50.90
N GLU A 36 0.48 -11.18 -50.88
CA GLU A 36 -0.26 -11.56 -49.67
C GLU A 36 0.68 -12.17 -48.62
N ARG A 37 1.59 -13.06 -49.03
CA ARG A 37 2.60 -13.62 -48.12
C ARG A 37 3.52 -12.53 -47.57
N GLU A 38 3.99 -11.62 -48.41
CA GLU A 38 4.82 -10.53 -47.93
C GLU A 38 4.07 -9.59 -46.97
N GLN A 39 2.81 -9.27 -47.26
CA GLN A 39 1.96 -8.47 -46.38
C GLN A 39 1.78 -9.18 -45.03
N HIS A 40 1.44 -10.47 -45.05
CA HIS A 40 1.25 -11.25 -43.83
C HIS A 40 2.53 -11.30 -42.98
N LEU A 41 3.70 -11.49 -43.60
CA LEU A 41 4.98 -11.48 -42.88
C LEU A 41 5.32 -10.10 -42.31
N ARG A 42 5.04 -9.01 -43.06
CA ARG A 42 5.23 -7.65 -42.56
C ARG A 42 4.31 -7.36 -41.38
N ASP A 43 3.04 -7.73 -41.47
CA ASP A 43 2.06 -7.53 -40.41
C ASP A 43 2.43 -8.32 -39.17
N LEU A 44 2.84 -9.58 -39.32
CA LEU A 44 3.28 -10.41 -38.20
C LEU A 44 4.52 -9.81 -37.51
N ARG A 45 5.47 -9.28 -38.29
CA ARG A 45 6.66 -8.60 -37.75
C ARG A 45 6.29 -7.32 -36.99
N ASN A 46 5.38 -6.52 -37.53
CA ASN A 46 4.88 -5.30 -36.87
C ASN A 46 4.13 -5.64 -35.57
N GLN A 47 3.30 -6.69 -35.59
CA GLN A 47 2.61 -7.17 -34.39
C GLN A 47 3.62 -7.62 -33.33
N LEU A 48 4.61 -8.44 -33.68
CA LEU A 48 5.66 -8.87 -32.76
C LEU A 48 6.43 -7.69 -32.15
N GLN A 49 6.78 -6.69 -32.96
CA GLN A 49 7.43 -5.48 -32.46
C GLN A 49 6.53 -4.73 -31.47
N SER A 50 5.25 -4.52 -31.82
CA SER A 50 4.29 -3.84 -30.94
C SER A 50 4.08 -4.59 -29.61
N PHE A 51 4.01 -5.94 -29.64
CA PHE A 51 3.94 -6.76 -28.44
C PHE A 51 5.20 -6.62 -27.57
N HIS A 52 6.39 -6.58 -28.19
CA HIS A 52 7.63 -6.39 -27.46
C HIS A 52 7.69 -5.01 -26.77
N GLU A 53 7.26 -3.96 -27.47
CA GLU A 53 7.15 -2.61 -26.92
C GLU A 53 6.13 -2.53 -25.79
N GLN A 54 4.96 -3.15 -25.93
CA GLN A 54 3.93 -3.22 -24.89
C GLN A 54 4.41 -4.00 -23.66
N LEU A 55 5.13 -5.12 -23.85
CA LEU A 55 5.74 -5.87 -22.75
C LEU A 55 6.78 -5.03 -22.00
N ALA A 56 7.65 -4.32 -22.74
CA ALA A 56 8.65 -3.45 -22.14
C ALA A 56 8.00 -2.28 -21.37
N GLN A 57 6.95 -1.67 -21.91
CA GLN A 57 6.18 -0.62 -21.23
C GLN A 57 5.50 -1.15 -19.97
N THR A 58 4.82 -2.29 -20.07
CA THR A 58 4.11 -2.92 -18.95
C THR A 58 5.09 -3.30 -17.83
N SER A 59 6.26 -3.86 -18.18
CA SER A 59 7.31 -4.18 -17.22
C SER A 59 7.80 -2.93 -16.48
N ARG A 60 8.05 -1.83 -17.21
CA ARG A 60 8.43 -0.53 -16.61
C ARG A 60 7.33 0.02 -15.71
N ASP A 61 6.07 -0.11 -16.10
CA ASP A 61 4.93 0.33 -15.28
C ASP A 61 4.78 -0.48 -14.00
N ILE A 62 4.93 -1.79 -14.07
CA ILE A 62 4.92 -2.67 -12.89
C ILE A 62 6.05 -2.26 -11.94
N GLN A 63 7.27 -2.06 -12.44
CA GLN A 63 8.41 -1.61 -11.62
C GLN A 63 8.15 -0.24 -10.98
N ARG A 64 7.57 0.71 -11.73
CA ARG A 64 7.21 2.03 -11.20
C ARG A 64 6.15 1.92 -10.10
N ARG A 65 5.10 1.13 -10.31
CA ARG A 65 4.03 0.90 -9.32
C ARG A 65 4.56 0.24 -8.07
N LEU A 66 5.43 -0.77 -8.21
CA LEU A 66 6.07 -1.44 -7.08
C LEU A 66 6.89 -0.46 -6.24
N LYS A 67 7.74 0.36 -6.88
CA LYS A 67 8.53 1.39 -6.19
C LYS A 67 7.66 2.41 -5.46
N ARG A 68 6.56 2.87 -6.07
CA ARG A 68 5.61 3.79 -5.42
C ARG A 68 4.94 3.14 -4.22
N ALA A 69 4.44 1.92 -4.37
CA ALA A 69 3.81 1.18 -3.28
C ALA A 69 4.79 0.96 -2.10
N GLU A 70 6.05 0.65 -2.37
CA GLU A 70 7.08 0.56 -1.32
C GLU A 70 7.35 1.90 -0.63
N GLN A 71 7.36 3.01 -1.38
CA GLN A 71 7.54 4.35 -0.81
C GLN A 71 6.36 4.74 0.08
N GLU A 72 5.14 4.57 -0.42
CA GLU A 72 3.90 4.82 0.32
C GLU A 72 3.84 3.97 1.60
N ALA A 73 4.18 2.68 1.51
CA ALA A 73 4.22 1.80 2.68
C ALA A 73 5.24 2.27 3.74
N ARG A 74 6.42 2.74 3.33
CA ARG A 74 7.43 3.30 4.24
C ARG A 74 6.95 4.60 4.88
N GLU A 75 6.30 5.48 4.12
CA GLU A 75 5.73 6.72 4.63
C GLU A 75 4.62 6.46 5.64
N VAL A 76 3.71 5.54 5.35
CA VAL A 76 2.64 5.13 6.26
C VAL A 76 3.21 4.51 7.53
N GLN A 77 4.20 3.60 7.44
CA GLN A 77 4.88 3.07 8.62
C GLN A 77 5.58 4.15 9.45
N ALA A 78 6.25 5.11 8.79
CA ALA A 78 6.90 6.21 9.48
C ALA A 78 5.89 7.16 10.15
N GLY A 79 4.72 7.36 9.56
CA GLY A 79 3.59 8.08 10.15
C GLY A 79 3.08 7.37 11.41
N MET A 80 2.70 6.09 11.26
CA MET A 80 2.21 5.27 12.38
C MET A 80 3.19 5.21 13.54
N ARG A 81 4.50 5.08 13.28
CA ARG A 81 5.52 5.10 14.34
C ARG A 81 5.60 6.44 15.06
N ARG A 82 5.49 7.56 14.33
CA ARG A 82 5.50 8.89 14.93
C ARG A 82 4.27 9.12 15.80
N ASP A 83 3.10 8.72 15.32
CA ASP A 83 1.85 8.85 16.07
C ASP A 83 1.83 7.94 17.29
N ALA A 84 2.31 6.69 17.17
CA ALA A 84 2.45 5.77 18.28
C ALA A 84 3.41 6.32 19.36
N ASN A 85 4.55 6.88 18.96
CA ASN A 85 5.48 7.51 19.91
C ASN A 85 4.84 8.71 20.61
N ARG A 86 4.13 9.58 19.87
CA ARG A 86 3.43 10.73 20.45
C ARG A 86 2.37 10.27 21.47
N GLN A 87 1.56 9.28 21.12
CA GLN A 87 0.55 8.73 22.04
C GLN A 87 1.20 8.09 23.28
N ALA A 88 2.33 7.39 23.12
CA ALA A 88 3.07 6.84 24.23
C ALA A 88 3.60 7.94 25.16
N ASP A 89 4.17 9.01 24.61
CA ASP A 89 4.67 10.16 25.38
C ASP A 89 3.53 10.87 26.13
N GLU A 90 2.40 11.10 25.46
CA GLU A 90 1.20 11.69 26.07
C GLU A 90 0.64 10.81 27.20
N MET A 91 0.58 9.50 26.99
CA MET A 91 0.13 8.55 28.01
C MET A 91 1.08 8.54 29.21
N MET A 92 2.40 8.53 28.99
CA MET A 92 3.38 8.58 30.07
C MET A 92 3.29 9.89 30.85
N ALA A 93 3.11 11.02 30.17
CA ALA A 93 2.92 12.31 30.82
C ALA A 93 1.66 12.33 31.70
N ALA A 94 0.54 11.83 31.18
CA ALA A 94 -0.72 11.74 31.92
C ALA A 94 -0.60 10.81 33.15
N VAL A 95 0.06 9.66 33.01
CA VAL A 95 0.33 8.75 34.13
C VAL A 95 1.21 9.43 35.19
N GLN A 96 2.25 10.14 34.77
CA GLN A 96 3.14 10.87 35.68
C GLN A 96 2.37 11.92 36.49
N GLU A 97 1.49 12.69 35.83
CA GLU A 97 0.63 13.67 36.50
C GLU A 97 -0.32 13.01 37.52
N GLN A 98 -0.97 11.90 37.12
CA GLN A 98 -1.83 11.13 38.03
C GLN A 98 -1.07 10.58 39.23
N VAL A 99 0.16 10.10 39.05
CA VAL A 99 1.01 9.62 40.13
C VAL A 99 1.36 10.76 41.10
N VAL A 100 1.70 11.94 40.59
CA VAL A 100 1.98 13.12 41.44
C VAL A 100 0.74 13.52 42.23
N ALA A 101 -0.42 13.63 41.57
CA ALA A 101 -1.69 13.96 42.22
C ALA A 101 -2.07 12.92 43.28
N PHE A 102 -1.91 11.63 42.97
CA PHE A 102 -2.17 10.54 43.89
C PHE A 102 -1.26 10.59 45.12
N ARG A 103 0.05 10.81 44.93
CA ARG A 103 0.99 10.95 46.06
C ARG A 103 0.65 12.15 46.94
N GLN A 104 0.22 13.26 46.35
CA GLN A 104 -0.21 14.43 47.11
C GLN A 104 -1.47 14.17 47.92
N LYS A 105 -2.46 13.48 47.34
CA LYS A 105 -3.68 13.05 48.04
C LYS A 105 -3.37 12.10 49.20
N VAL A 106 -2.57 11.06 48.97
CA VAL A 106 -2.15 10.12 50.02
C VAL A 106 -1.44 10.85 51.15
N ARG A 107 -0.58 11.83 50.83
CA ARG A 107 0.12 12.63 51.86
C ARG A 107 -0.86 13.46 52.70
N GLN A 108 -1.88 14.06 52.08
CA GLN A 108 -2.93 14.79 52.80
C GLN A 108 -3.77 13.85 53.68
N ASP A 109 -4.17 12.70 53.16
CA ASP A 109 -4.94 11.70 53.90
C ASP A 109 -4.17 11.19 55.13
N VAL A 110 -2.88 10.89 54.96
CA VAL A 110 -2.00 10.49 56.07
C VAL A 110 -1.90 11.58 57.14
N LEU A 111 -1.76 12.86 56.76
CA LEU A 111 -1.70 13.96 57.72
C LEU A 111 -3.01 14.11 58.50
N GLN A 112 -4.16 14.01 57.82
CA GLN A 112 -5.47 14.05 58.48
C GLN A 112 -5.65 12.89 59.46
N GLU A 113 -5.23 11.68 59.07
CA GLU A 113 -5.34 10.50 59.93
C GLU A 113 -4.42 10.61 61.16
N LEU A 114 -3.23 11.18 61.00
CA LEU A 114 -2.30 11.47 62.09
C LEU A 114 -2.89 12.50 63.08
N GLU A 115 -3.56 13.53 62.58
CA GLU A 115 -4.26 14.50 63.45
C GLU A 115 -5.43 13.86 64.21
N LYS A 116 -6.25 13.03 63.54
CA LYS A 116 -7.32 12.29 64.20
C LYS A 116 -6.76 11.38 65.30
N ALA A 117 -5.73 10.59 64.99
CA ALA A 117 -5.08 9.70 65.94
C ALA A 117 -4.52 10.48 67.14
N ARG A 118 -3.88 11.64 66.93
CA ARG A 118 -3.40 12.52 68.00
C ARG A 118 -4.53 13.05 68.89
N LYS A 119 -5.65 13.48 68.31
CA LYS A 119 -6.84 13.92 69.08
C LYS A 119 -7.42 12.77 69.91
N GLN A 120 -7.46 11.57 69.34
CA GLN A 120 -7.97 10.38 70.00
C GLN A 120 -7.07 9.94 71.17
N LEU A 121 -5.75 9.95 70.97
CA LEU A 121 -4.76 9.71 72.03
C LEU A 121 -4.84 10.75 73.15
N ARG A 122 -5.04 12.04 72.84
CA ARG A 122 -5.25 13.08 73.87
C ARG A 122 -6.48 12.81 74.72
N LYS A 123 -7.62 12.45 74.11
CA LYS A 123 -8.83 12.06 74.83
C LYS A 123 -8.59 10.83 75.73
N GLN A 124 -7.87 9.83 75.23
CA GLN A 124 -7.51 8.65 76.02
C GLN A 124 -6.56 9.00 77.17
N ALA A 125 -5.59 9.89 76.95
CA ALA A 125 -4.68 10.37 77.99
C ALA A 125 -5.42 11.16 79.08
N GLU A 126 -6.35 12.05 78.72
CA GLU A 126 -7.20 12.76 79.68
C GLU A 126 -8.06 11.80 80.52
N SER A 127 -8.67 10.81 79.87
CA SER A 127 -9.45 9.76 80.56
C SER A 127 -8.58 8.96 81.53
N LEU A 128 -7.38 8.56 81.11
CA LEU A 128 -6.44 7.81 81.94
C LEU A 128 -5.92 8.67 83.10
N SER A 129 -5.61 9.94 82.86
CA SER A 129 -5.25 10.89 83.92
C SER A 129 -6.37 11.05 84.94
N LEU A 130 -7.63 11.18 84.51
CA LEU A 130 -8.78 11.24 85.41
C LEU A 130 -8.91 9.97 86.26
N GLU A 131 -8.71 8.80 85.64
CA GLU A 131 -8.74 7.51 86.33
C GLU A 131 -7.61 7.38 87.38
N ILE A 132 -6.39 7.78 87.03
CA ILE A 132 -5.24 7.82 87.94
C ILE A 132 -5.48 8.80 89.08
N THR A 133 -5.95 10.01 88.78
CA THR A 133 -6.30 11.03 89.78
C THR A 133 -7.35 10.50 90.75
N THR A 134 -8.38 9.80 90.26
CA THR A 134 -9.41 9.14 91.09
C THR A 134 -8.83 8.03 91.97
N LYS A 135 -7.88 7.25 91.45
CA LYS A 135 -7.19 6.17 92.19
C LYS A 135 -6.19 6.69 93.24
N VAL A 136 -5.48 7.78 92.96
CA VAL A 136 -4.42 8.34 93.82
C VAL A 136 -4.96 9.29 94.89
N LEU A 137 -5.99 10.09 94.59
CA LEU A 137 -6.60 11.00 95.58
C LEU A 137 -7.47 10.31 96.64
N GLY A 138 -7.65 8.99 96.54
CA GLY A 138 -7.91 8.17 97.71
C GLY A 138 -9.05 8.64 98.62
N ARG A 139 -10.15 9.21 98.11
CA ARG A 139 -11.44 9.13 98.79
C ARG A 139 -12.63 9.42 97.89
N ARG A 140 -13.55 8.45 97.90
CA ARG A 140 -14.96 8.57 97.52
C ARG A 140 -15.64 9.71 98.28
N VAL A 141 -16.47 10.44 97.55
CA VAL A 141 -17.91 10.51 97.85
C VAL A 141 -18.63 10.09 96.58
#